data_AF-A0A520P9U0-F1
#
_entry.id   AF-A0A520P9U0-F1
#
_cell.length_a   1.000
_cell.length_b   1.000
_cell.length_c   1.000
_cell.angle_alpha   90.00
_cell.angle_beta   90.00
_cell.angle_gamma   90.00
#
_symmetry.space_group_name_H-M   'P 1'
#
loop_
_entity.id
_entity.type
_entity.pdbx_description
1 polymer ?
#
loop_
_entity_poly.entity_id
_entity_poly.type
_entity_poly.pdbx_seq_one_letter_code
_entity_poly.pdbx_strand_id
1 'polypeptide(L)'
;KINSKKGSINFIKQSAQLNGSVFINMTNGYKASSEKIQLNLKLGNLIAPGLIEATGPYGKISAGSMELSKHINTKTSQLNGNLRFSNGVTLIYLPSTVK
;
A
#
# COMPACT_ATOMS: atom_id res chain seq x y z
N LYS A 1 7.53 -5.73 2.85
CA LYS A 1 7.07 -6.93 3.61
C LYS A 1 5.61 -6.73 3.98
N ILE A 2 4.78 -7.77 3.88
CA ILE A 2 3.34 -7.71 4.22
C ILE A 2 3.01 -8.86 5.16
N ASN A 3 2.29 -8.58 6.24
CA ASN A 3 1.88 -9.55 7.26
C ASN A 3 0.40 -9.39 7.56
N SER A 4 -0.28 -10.47 7.96
CA SER A 4 -1.71 -10.49 8.26
C SER A 4 -2.04 -11.65 9.20
N LYS A 5 -3.19 -11.59 9.87
CA LYS A 5 -3.69 -12.72 10.69
C LYS A 5 -4.13 -13.91 9.83
N LYS A 6 -4.78 -13.65 8.71
CA LYS A 6 -5.30 -14.69 7.80
C LYS A 6 -4.99 -14.30 6.36
N GLY A 7 -4.70 -15.29 5.53
CA GLY A 7 -4.48 -15.09 4.10
C GLY A 7 -4.90 -16.30 3.29
N SER A 8 -5.34 -16.06 2.06
CA SER A 8 -5.58 -17.09 1.06
C SER A 8 -4.87 -16.73 -0.24
N ILE A 9 -4.39 -17.75 -0.94
CA ILE A 9 -3.71 -17.60 -2.23
C ILE A 9 -4.44 -18.48 -3.23
N ASN A 10 -4.70 -17.93 -4.41
CA ASN A 10 -5.17 -18.67 -5.57
C ASN A 10 -4.04 -18.71 -6.60
N PHE A 11 -3.41 -19.88 -6.74
CA PHE A 11 -2.29 -20.07 -7.66
C PHE A 11 -2.70 -19.94 -9.13
N ILE A 12 -3.89 -20.44 -9.49
CA ILE A 12 -4.40 -20.39 -10.87
C ILE A 12 -4.69 -18.95 -11.29
N LYS A 13 -5.37 -18.18 -10.42
CA LYS A 13 -5.70 -16.77 -10.68
C LYS A 13 -4.53 -15.82 -10.40
N GLN A 14 -3.43 -16.32 -9.83
CA GLN A 14 -2.28 -15.54 -9.37
C GLN A 14 -2.73 -14.36 -8.51
N SER A 15 -3.58 -14.64 -7.53
CA SER A 15 -4.13 -13.64 -6.61
C SER A 15 -4.00 -14.09 -5.17
N ALA A 16 -3.99 -13.13 -4.25
CA ALA A 16 -4.05 -13.41 -2.83
C ALA A 16 -4.96 -12.40 -2.14
N GLN A 17 -5.59 -12.84 -1.05
CA GLN A 17 -6.36 -11.97 -0.17
C GLN A 17 -5.82 -12.12 1.24
N LEU A 18 -5.54 -11.00 1.89
CA LEU A 18 -5.10 -10.93 3.28
C LEU A 18 -6.16 -10.24 4.10
N ASN A 19 -6.43 -10.75 5.29
CA ASN A 19 -7.48 -10.27 6.18
C ASN A 19 -7.02 -10.23 7.64
N GLY A 20 -7.54 -9.24 8.36
CA GLY A 20 -7.33 -9.06 9.79
C GLY A 20 -5.98 -8.45 10.11
N SER A 21 -5.98 -7.19 10.53
CA SER A 21 -4.79 -6.46 10.97
C SER A 21 -3.61 -6.59 9.98
N VAL A 22 -3.88 -6.34 8.70
CA VAL A 22 -2.86 -6.42 7.64
C VAL A 22 -1.89 -5.26 7.82
N PHE A 23 -0.60 -5.55 7.95
CA PHE A 23 0.46 -4.57 8.08
C PHE A 23 1.40 -4.64 6.87
N ILE A 24 1.70 -3.48 6.31
CA ILE A 24 2.52 -3.29 5.12
C ILE A 24 3.73 -2.44 5.52
N ASN A 25 4.92 -3.00 5.40
CA ASN A 25 6.19 -2.27 5.53
C ASN A 25 6.79 -2.06 4.14
N MET A 26 6.75 -0.82 3.65
CA MET A 26 7.24 -0.42 2.33
C MET A 26 8.71 0.01 2.40
N THR A 27 9.45 -0.17 1.31
CA THR A 27 10.88 0.17 1.25
C THR A 27 11.15 1.68 1.14
N ASN A 28 10.14 2.48 0.79
CA ASN A 28 10.21 3.94 0.70
C ASN A 28 9.92 4.66 2.04
N GLY A 29 9.96 3.94 3.17
CA GLY A 29 9.76 4.50 4.50
C GLY A 29 8.30 4.57 4.97
N TYR A 30 7.34 4.12 4.16
CA TYR A 30 5.94 4.05 4.56
C TYR A 30 5.61 2.75 5.29
N LYS A 31 4.81 2.85 6.34
CA LYS A 31 4.17 1.75 7.05
C LYS A 31 2.67 1.95 6.99
N ALA A 32 1.91 0.95 6.55
CA ALA A 32 0.46 1.05 6.43
C ALA A 32 -0.26 -0.13 7.10
N SER A 33 -1.49 0.11 7.54
CA SER A 33 -2.36 -0.90 8.14
C SER A 33 -3.78 -0.82 7.59
N SER A 34 -4.40 -1.97 7.37
CA SER A 34 -5.79 -2.10 6.94
C SER A 34 -6.36 -3.47 7.33
N GLU A 35 -7.68 -3.61 7.32
CA GLU A 35 -8.33 -4.88 7.64
C GLU A 35 -8.35 -5.88 6.48
N LYS A 36 -8.20 -5.40 5.24
CA LYS A 36 -8.24 -6.24 4.05
C LYS A 36 -7.29 -5.72 2.99
N ILE A 37 -6.52 -6.64 2.40
CA ILE A 37 -5.71 -6.39 1.23
C ILE A 37 -6.00 -7.42 0.15
N GLN A 38 -6.08 -6.96 -1.10
CA GLN A 38 -6.17 -7.78 -2.29
C GLN A 38 -4.89 -7.62 -3.09
N LEU A 39 -4.29 -8.74 -3.48
CA LEU A 39 -3.06 -8.81 -4.25
C LEU A 39 -3.37 -9.45 -5.60
N ASN A 40 -2.90 -8.83 -6.66
CA ASN A 40 -2.75 -9.49 -7.94
C ASN A 40 -1.25 -9.70 -8.16
N LEU A 41 -0.87 -10.98 -8.02
CA LEU A 41 0.52 -11.44 -8.04
C LEU A 41 1.09 -11.45 -9.46
N LYS A 42 0.23 -11.52 -10.49
CA LYS A 42 0.62 -11.43 -11.90
C LYS A 42 1.14 -10.04 -12.26
N LEU A 43 0.37 -9.00 -11.91
CA LEU A 43 0.71 -7.61 -12.20
C LEU A 43 1.60 -7.00 -11.10
N GLY A 44 1.64 -7.61 -9.92
CA GLY A 44 2.38 -7.11 -8.77
C GLY A 44 1.76 -5.83 -8.20
N ASN A 45 0.43 -5.75 -8.17
CA ASN A 45 -0.32 -4.66 -7.57
C ASN A 45 -1.10 -5.13 -6.32
N LEU A 46 -1.37 -4.16 -5.46
CA LEU A 46 -2.00 -4.33 -4.17
C LEU A 46 -3.11 -3.28 -4.00
N ILE A 47 -4.28 -3.70 -3.54
CA ILE A 47 -5.42 -2.83 -3.24
C ILE A 47 -5.85 -3.04 -1.79
N ALA A 48 -5.98 -1.95 -1.04
CA ALA A 48 -6.70 -1.89 0.22
C ALA A 48 -8.07 -1.25 -0.05
N PRO A 49 -9.16 -2.03 -0.20
CA PRO A 49 -10.45 -1.49 -0.64
C PRO A 49 -11.24 -0.76 0.46
N GLY A 50 -10.67 -0.59 1.64
CA GLY A 50 -11.31 0.04 2.79
C GLY A 50 -10.32 0.90 3.57
N LEU A 51 -10.74 1.30 4.77
CA LEU A 51 -9.95 2.16 5.64
C LEU A 51 -8.49 1.69 5.74
N ILE A 52 -7.60 2.64 5.51
CA ILE A 52 -6.17 2.44 5.60
C ILE A 52 -5.52 3.61 6.32
N GLU A 53 -4.68 3.28 7.28
CA GLU A 53 -3.84 4.23 7.99
C GLU A 53 -2.39 3.97 7.62
N ALA A 54 -1.70 5.01 7.18
CA ALA A 54 -0.30 4.96 6.84
C ALA A 54 0.50 6.02 7.61
N THR A 55 1.72 5.68 8.01
CA THR A 55 2.73 6.61 8.52
C THR A 55 3.91 6.57 7.58
N GLY A 56 4.33 7.74 7.11
CA GLY A 56 5.49 7.90 6.24
C GLY A 56 6.44 8.99 6.74
N PRO A 57 7.51 9.27 5.98
CA PRO A 57 8.52 10.26 6.36
C PRO A 57 7.98 11.67 6.61
N TYR A 58 6.86 12.02 5.98
CA TYR A 58 6.27 13.36 6.01
C TYR A 58 5.04 13.47 6.90
N GLY A 59 4.63 12.40 7.59
CA GLY A 59 3.49 12.42 8.49
C GLY A 59 2.58 11.19 8.39
N LYS A 60 1.31 11.39 8.76
CA LYS A 60 0.29 10.33 8.83
C LYS A 60 -0.79 10.56 7.78
N ILE A 61 -1.20 9.49 7.11
CA ILE A 61 -2.24 9.48 6.09
C ILE A 61 -3.35 8.55 6.56
N SER A 62 -4.59 9.00 6.47
CA SER A 62 -5.79 8.15 6.57
C SER A 62 -6.59 8.27 5.29
N ALA A 63 -7.04 7.14 4.75
CA ALA A 63 -7.83 7.13 3.52
C ALA A 63 -8.86 6.01 3.51
N GLY A 64 -9.92 6.16 2.71
CA GLY A 64 -10.92 5.11 2.50
C GLY A 64 -10.44 3.99 1.55
N SER A 65 -9.34 4.20 0.83
CA SER A 65 -8.72 3.18 -0.03
C SER A 65 -7.26 3.52 -0.33
N MET A 66 -6.47 2.49 -0.64
CA MET A 66 -5.10 2.63 -1.16
C MET A 66 -4.84 1.62 -2.27
N GLU A 67 -4.08 2.04 -3.27
CA GLU A 67 -3.52 1.17 -4.30
C GLU A 67 -2.00 1.37 -4.39
N LEU A 68 -1.27 0.26 -4.46
CA LEU A 68 0.14 0.22 -4.80
C LEU A 68 0.31 -0.56 -6.10
N SER A 69 0.84 0.08 -7.14
CA SER A 69 1.06 -0.53 -8.44
C SER A 69 2.50 -0.33 -8.92
N LYS A 70 2.95 -1.25 -9.78
CA LYS A 70 4.19 -1.08 -10.53
C LYS A 70 3.93 -0.09 -11.67
N HIS A 71 4.80 0.90 -11.80
CA HIS A 71 4.79 1.85 -12.89
C HIS A 71 6.14 1.80 -13.61
N ILE A 72 6.13 1.51 -14.90
CA ILE A 72 7.33 1.55 -15.74
C ILE A 72 7.36 2.92 -16.41
N ASN A 73 8.40 3.70 -16.13
CA ASN A 73 8.65 4.92 -16.89
C ASN A 73 9.15 4.52 -18.28
N THR A 74 8.32 4.73 -19.31
CA THR A 74 8.62 4.32 -20.70
C THR A 74 9.78 5.09 -21.33
N LYS A 75 10.17 6.25 -20.77
CA LYS A 75 11.29 7.06 -21.26
C LYS A 75 12.63 6.65 -20.65
N THR A 76 12.62 6.20 -19.39
CA THR A 76 13.85 5.84 -18.66
C THR A 76 14.00 4.34 -18.42
N SER A 77 13.00 3.55 -18.79
CA SER A 77 12.87 2.11 -18.47
C SER A 77 12.97 1.80 -16.97
N GLN A 78 12.79 2.80 -16.10
CA GLN A 78 12.86 2.63 -14.65
C GLN A 78 11.54 2.07 -14.12
N LEU A 79 11.67 1.07 -13.24
CA LEU A 79 10.55 0.50 -12.50
C LEU A 79 10.36 1.29 -11.20
N ASN A 80 9.24 2.01 -11.10
CA ASN A 80 8.85 2.76 -9.92
C ASN A 80 7.59 2.15 -9.29
N GLY A 81 7.40 2.36 -7.99
CA GLY A 81 6.11 2.11 -7.34
C GLY A 81 5.24 3.36 -7.40
N ASN A 82 3.97 3.23 -7.77
CA ASN A 82 2.98 4.28 -7.62
C ASN A 82 2.08 3.95 -6.43
N LEU A 83 2.05 4.83 -5.44
CA LEU A 83 1.25 4.71 -4.22
C LEU A 83 0.14 5.75 -4.26
N ARG A 84 -1.11 5.30 -4.36
CA ARG A 84 -2.30 6.14 -4.48
C ARG A 84 -3.21 5.94 -3.28
N PHE A 85 -3.60 7.02 -2.62
CA PHE A 85 -4.65 7.05 -1.60
C PHE A 85 -5.90 7.73 -2.18
N SER A 86 -7.09 7.21 -1.87
CA SER A 86 -8.35 7.75 -2.40
C SER A 86 -9.52 7.53 -1.42
N ASN A 87 -10.72 7.97 -1.84
CA ASN A 87 -11.97 7.85 -1.09
C ASN A 87 -11.95 8.57 0.26
N GLY A 88 -11.67 9.88 0.21
CA GLY A 88 -11.49 10.73 1.38
C GLY A 88 -10.09 10.55 1.96
N VAL A 89 -9.23 11.55 1.80
CA VAL A 89 -7.82 11.49 2.21
C VAL A 89 -7.56 12.59 3.23
N THR A 90 -7.04 12.20 4.39
CA THR A 90 -6.51 13.12 5.40
C THR A 90 -5.01 12.91 5.49
N LEU A 91 -4.24 13.99 5.31
CA LEU A 91 -2.80 14.02 5.57
C LEU A 91 -2.55 14.93 6.76
N ILE A 92 -2.06 14.36 7.86
CA ILE A 92 -1.47 15.12 8.95
C ILE A 92 0.02 15.21 8.64
N TYR A 93 0.42 16.35 8.11
CA TYR A 93 1.81 16.63 7.80
C TYR A 93 2.59 16.90 9.08
N LEU A 94 3.69 16.16 9.25
CA LEU A 94 4.63 16.34 10.36
C LEU A 94 5.96 16.78 9.74
N PRO A 95 6.19 18.09 9.57
CA PRO A 95 7.48 18.56 9.08
C PRO A 95 8.56 18.09 10.05
N SER A 96 9.60 17.48 9.52
CA SER A 96 10.85 17.35 10.27
C SER A 96 11.32 18.77 10.60
N THR A 97 11.50 19.08 11.89
CA THR A 97 12.32 20.20 12.33
C THR A 97 13.75 19.89 11.90
N VAL A 98 14.06 20.17 10.64
CA VAL A 98 15.44 20.31 10.21
C VAL A 98 15.93 21.56 10.94
N LYS A 99 16.75 21.37 11.97
CA LYS A 99 17.65 22.42 12.46
C LYS A 99 18.77 22.59 11.47
#